data_AF-A0A9X1I774-F1
#
_entry.id   AF-A0A9X1I774-F1
#
_cell.length_a   1.000
_cell.length_b   1.000
_cell.length_c   1.000
_cell.angle_alpha   90.00
_cell.angle_beta   90.00
_cell.angle_gamma   90.00
#
_symmetry.space_group_name_H-M   'P 1'
#
loop_
_entity.id
_entity.type
_entity.pdbx_description
1 polymer ?
#
loop_
_entity_poly.entity_id
_entity_poly.type
_entity_poly.pdbx_seq_one_letter_code
_entity_poly.pdbx_strand_id
1 'polypeptide(L)'
;MSVFEHINETSNKAIDKGEEYLKKSQEYYRLKVFQQLTSSMSLLFKTIFMGALVLVAFLFLAISAAVAIGNALNSVPLGYLIVGGVFLLLSIIFYFARGFINNIVIRSLSKTFFE
;
A
#
# COMPACT_ATOMS: atom_id res chain seq x y z
N MET A 1 21.77 -59.62 -8.58
CA MET A 1 21.94 -58.27 -9.17
C MET A 1 23.06 -57.57 -8.42
N SER A 2 23.97 -56.92 -9.14
CA SER A 2 25.18 -56.34 -8.54
C SER A 2 24.83 -55.08 -7.75
N VAL A 3 25.50 -54.85 -6.62
CA VAL A 3 25.34 -53.64 -5.77
C VAL A 3 25.63 -52.36 -6.57
N PHE A 4 26.46 -52.45 -7.61
CA PHE A 4 26.76 -51.36 -8.53
C PHE A 4 25.55 -50.91 -9.36
N GLU A 5 24.67 -51.84 -9.74
CA GLU A 5 23.45 -51.53 -10.52
C GLU A 5 22.49 -50.64 -9.71
N HIS A 6 22.28 -50.98 -8.44
CA HIS A 6 21.39 -50.22 -7.54
C HIS A 6 21.94 -48.83 -7.22
N ILE A 7 23.26 -48.65 -7.13
CA ILE A 7 23.88 -47.33 -6.93
C ILE A 7 23.67 -46.47 -8.17
N ASN A 8 23.88 -47.02 -9.37
CA ASN A 8 23.67 -46.30 -10.63
C ASN A 8 22.20 -45.88 -10.81
N GLU A 9 21.27 -46.77 -10.49
CA GLU A 9 19.83 -46.51 -10.58
C GLU A 9 19.37 -45.44 -9.56
N THR A 10 19.96 -45.44 -8.35
CA THR A 10 19.66 -44.45 -7.31
C THR A 10 20.24 -43.07 -7.66
N SER A 11 21.45 -43.04 -8.25
CA SER A 11 22.06 -41.81 -8.76
C SER A 11 21.25 -41.20 -9.90
N ASN A 12 20.78 -41.99 -10.87
CA ASN A 12 19.90 -41.49 -11.93
C ASN A 12 18.58 -40.95 -11.36
N LYS A 13 17.94 -41.68 -10.44
CA LYS A 13 16.73 -41.18 -9.76
C LYS A 13 16.98 -39.90 -8.96
N ALA A 14 18.17 -39.71 -8.39
CA ALA A 14 18.53 -38.49 -7.68
C ALA A 14 18.74 -37.29 -8.64
N ILE A 15 19.34 -37.54 -9.81
CA ILE A 15 19.50 -36.53 -10.87
C ILE A 15 18.13 -36.13 -11.42
N ASP A 16 17.28 -37.10 -11.76
CA ASP A 16 15.92 -36.86 -12.26
C ASP A 16 15.08 -36.03 -11.28
N LYS A 17 15.13 -36.38 -9.98
CA LYS A 17 14.44 -35.61 -8.93
C LYS A 17 15.03 -34.21 -8.74
N GLY A 18 16.34 -34.05 -8.92
CA GLY A 18 16.99 -32.73 -8.89
C GLY A 18 16.53 -31.85 -10.05
N GLU A 19 16.41 -32.42 -11.24
CA GLU A 19 15.93 -31.74 -12.45
C GLU A 19 14.44 -31.37 -12.32
N GLU A 20 13.62 -32.28 -11.76
CA GLU A 20 12.22 -32.02 -11.42
C GLU A 20 12.09 -30.90 -10.37
N TYR A 21 12.94 -30.89 -9.35
CA TYR A 21 12.97 -29.85 -8.32
C TYR A 21 13.32 -28.47 -8.90
N LEU A 22 14.27 -28.41 -9.85
CA LEU A 22 14.62 -27.17 -10.55
C LEU A 22 13.44 -26.65 -11.40
N LYS A 23 12.79 -27.53 -12.15
CA LYS A 23 11.55 -27.19 -12.89
C LYS A 23 10.47 -26.66 -11.96
N LYS A 24 10.23 -27.33 -10.84
CA LYS A 24 9.22 -26.92 -9.84
C LYS A 24 9.58 -25.62 -9.15
N SER A 25 10.86 -25.38 -8.88
CA SER A 25 11.35 -24.12 -8.30
C SER A 25 11.12 -22.94 -9.25
N GLN A 26 11.29 -23.15 -10.56
CA GLN A 26 11.03 -22.13 -11.56
C GLN A 26 9.52 -21.81 -11.67
N GLU A 27 8.65 -22.82 -11.68
CA GLU A 27 7.19 -22.64 -11.62
C GLU A 27 6.76 -21.90 -10.35
N TYR A 28 7.33 -22.27 -9.20
CA TYR A 28 7.04 -21.64 -7.92
C TYR A 28 7.41 -20.15 -7.93
N TYR A 29 8.58 -19.78 -8.46
CA TYR A 29 8.99 -18.38 -8.53
C TYR A 29 8.08 -17.56 -9.44
N ARG A 30 7.67 -18.14 -10.59
CA ARG A 30 6.68 -17.52 -11.48
C ARG A 30 5.36 -17.26 -10.76
N LEU A 31 4.88 -18.24 -9.98
CA LEU A 31 3.64 -18.12 -9.22
C LEU A 31 3.78 -17.10 -8.08
N LYS A 32 4.92 -17.06 -7.39
CA LYS A 32 5.22 -16.14 -6.29
C LYS A 32 5.26 -14.68 -6.77
N VAL A 33 5.86 -14.43 -7.93
CA VAL A 33 5.84 -13.10 -8.58
C VAL A 33 4.41 -12.72 -8.94
N PHE A 34 3.64 -13.63 -9.52
CA PHE A 34 2.22 -13.37 -9.82
C PHE A 34 1.43 -13.04 -8.56
N GLN A 35 1.57 -13.83 -7.50
CA GLN A 35 0.92 -13.60 -6.21
C GLN A 35 1.29 -12.25 -5.59
N GLN A 36 2.57 -11.86 -5.67
CA GLN A 36 3.04 -10.57 -5.16
C GLN A 36 2.42 -9.40 -5.94
N LEU A 37 2.38 -9.51 -7.27
CA LEU A 37 1.76 -8.50 -8.13
C LEU A 37 0.26 -8.39 -7.87
N THR A 38 -0.45 -9.51 -7.84
CA THR A 38 -1.90 -9.54 -7.59
C THR A 38 -2.24 -9.04 -6.19
N SER A 39 -1.48 -9.41 -5.15
CA SER A 39 -1.70 -8.89 -3.78
C SER A 39 -1.47 -7.38 -3.71
N SER A 40 -0.40 -6.89 -4.33
CA SER A 40 -0.10 -5.46 -4.38
C SER A 40 -1.20 -4.69 -5.11
N MET A 41 -1.66 -5.18 -6.26
CA MET A 41 -2.78 -4.61 -6.99
C MET A 41 -4.06 -4.63 -6.16
N SER A 42 -4.40 -5.75 -5.50
CA SER A 42 -5.59 -5.86 -4.67
C SER A 42 -5.60 -4.86 -3.51
N LEU A 43 -4.46 -4.68 -2.82
CA LEU A 43 -4.30 -3.69 -1.77
C LEU A 43 -4.46 -2.25 -2.29
N LEU A 44 -3.85 -1.94 -3.44
CA LEU A 44 -3.99 -0.63 -4.08
C LEU A 44 -5.44 -0.34 -4.46
N PHE A 45 -6.11 -1.27 -5.13
CA PHE A 45 -7.52 -1.13 -5.51
C PHE A 45 -8.42 -0.92 -4.28
N LYS A 46 -8.25 -1.72 -3.23
CA LYS A 46 -9.01 -1.59 -1.98
C LYS A 46 -8.78 -0.23 -1.33
N THR A 47 -7.53 0.24 -1.30
CA THR A 47 -7.17 1.55 -0.72
C THR A 47 -7.74 2.71 -1.53
N ILE A 48 -7.68 2.64 -2.86
CA ILE A 48 -8.23 3.67 -3.75
C ILE A 48 -9.76 3.74 -3.60
N PHE A 49 -10.45 2.61 -3.62
CA PHE A 49 -11.91 2.57 -3.47
C PHE A 49 -12.35 3.14 -2.10
N MET A 50 -11.71 2.69 -1.03
CA MET A 50 -11.99 3.18 0.33
C MET A 50 -11.67 4.67 0.44
N GLY A 51 -10.51 5.09 -0.05
CA GLY A 51 -10.05 6.47 -0.04
C GLY A 51 -10.98 7.40 -0.82
N ALA A 52 -11.44 6.98 -2.01
CA ALA A 52 -12.37 7.74 -2.82
C ALA A 52 -13.71 7.95 -2.11
N LEU A 53 -14.28 6.89 -1.52
CA LEU A 53 -15.52 6.97 -0.73
C LEU A 53 -15.39 7.93 0.45
N VAL A 54 -14.29 7.83 1.21
CA VAL A 54 -14.01 8.73 2.33
C VAL A 54 -13.83 10.17 1.87
N LEU A 55 -13.14 10.39 0.76
CA LEU A 55 -12.91 11.73 0.20
C LEU A 55 -14.24 12.38 -0.22
N VAL A 56 -15.11 11.63 -0.88
CA VAL A 56 -16.46 12.11 -1.24
C VAL A 56 -17.26 12.45 0.02
N ALA A 57 -17.29 11.57 1.02
CA ALA A 57 -17.99 11.84 2.29
C ALA A 57 -17.43 13.10 3.00
N PHE A 58 -16.11 13.26 2.99
CA PHE A 58 -15.43 14.40 3.58
C PHE A 58 -15.77 15.72 2.85
N LEU A 59 -15.90 15.71 1.52
CA LEU A 59 -16.35 16.88 0.76
C LEU A 59 -17.78 17.29 1.14
N PHE A 60 -18.69 16.34 1.27
CA PHE A 60 -20.06 16.63 1.73
C PHE A 60 -20.09 17.22 3.14
N LEU A 61 -19.26 16.70 4.06
CA LEU A 61 -19.11 17.25 5.40
C LEU A 61 -18.57 18.69 5.38
N ALA A 62 -17.57 18.97 4.53
CA ALA A 62 -17.03 20.31 4.38
C ALA A 62 -18.06 21.31 3.83
N ILE A 63 -18.86 20.90 2.84
CA ILE A 63 -19.95 21.70 2.29
C ILE A 63 -21.02 21.95 3.36
N SER A 64 -21.42 20.91 4.09
CA SER A 64 -22.40 21.01 5.18
C SER A 64 -21.92 21.98 6.26
N ALA A 65 -20.67 21.89 6.68
CA ALA A 65 -20.07 22.80 7.65
C ALA A 65 -20.06 24.25 7.14
N ALA A 66 -19.71 24.47 5.86
CA ALA A 66 -19.71 25.80 5.26
C ALA A 66 -21.12 26.41 5.23
N VAL A 67 -22.13 25.61 4.89
CA VAL A 67 -23.54 26.04 4.90
C VAL A 67 -24.02 26.31 6.33
N ALA A 68 -23.68 25.47 7.31
CA ALA A 68 -24.06 25.69 8.70
C ALA A 68 -23.46 26.98 9.28
N ILE A 69 -22.17 27.23 9.03
CA ILE A 69 -21.49 28.46 9.43
C ILE A 69 -22.08 29.66 8.67
N GLY A 70 -22.33 29.51 7.36
CA GLY A 70 -22.92 30.55 6.55
C GLY A 70 -24.32 30.95 7.02
N ASN A 71 -25.15 29.99 7.40
CA ASN A 71 -26.48 30.25 7.97
C ASN A 71 -26.37 30.94 9.34
N ALA A 72 -25.43 30.54 10.20
CA ALA A 72 -25.19 31.20 11.49
C ALA A 72 -24.75 32.66 11.32
N LEU A 73 -24.00 32.97 10.26
CA LEU A 73 -23.57 34.33 9.90
C LEU A 73 -24.58 35.09 9.03
N ASN A 74 -25.77 34.53 8.74
CA ASN A 74 -26.74 35.07 7.79
C ASN A 74 -26.17 35.35 6.38
N SER A 75 -25.08 34.68 6.00
CA SER A 75 -24.40 34.86 4.73
C SER A 75 -23.64 33.60 4.34
N VAL A 76 -24.22 32.84 3.40
CA VAL A 76 -23.63 31.62 2.83
C VAL A 76 -22.22 31.85 2.23
N PRO A 77 -21.94 32.96 1.51
CA PRO A 77 -20.59 33.23 1.00
C PRO A 77 -19.52 33.33 2.09
N LEU A 78 -19.85 33.90 3.25
CA LEU A 78 -18.91 34.01 4.37
C LEU A 78 -18.59 32.64 4.98
N GLY A 79 -19.56 31.74 5.02
CA GLY A 79 -19.35 30.36 5.46
C GLY A 79 -18.32 29.61 4.61
N TYR A 80 -18.42 29.70 3.29
CA TYR A 80 -17.42 29.12 2.38
C TYR A 80 -16.05 29.78 2.51
N LEU A 81 -16.00 31.10 2.71
CA LEU A 81 -14.75 31.84 2.87
C LEU A 81 -14.00 31.42 4.14
N ILE A 82 -14.71 31.24 5.26
CA ILE A 82 -14.13 30.77 6.52
C ILE A 82 -13.62 29.34 6.38
N VAL A 83 -14.44 28.43 5.84
CA VAL A 83 -14.03 27.02 5.67
C VAL A 83 -12.85 26.92 4.69
N GLY A 84 -12.86 27.67 3.60
CA GLY A 84 -11.73 27.77 2.66
C GLY A 84 -10.46 28.31 3.32
N GLY A 85 -10.58 29.33 4.18
CA GLY A 85 -9.47 29.86 4.98
C GLY A 85 -8.88 28.82 5.95
N VAL A 86 -9.73 28.04 6.62
CA VAL A 86 -9.29 26.94 7.49
C VAL A 86 -8.54 25.87 6.69
N PHE A 87 -9.01 25.52 5.49
CA PHE A 87 -8.29 24.58 4.61
C PHE A 87 -6.93 25.13 4.15
N LEU A 88 -6.83 26.43 3.85
CA LEU A 88 -5.56 27.07 3.53
C LEU A 88 -4.58 27.04 4.72
N LEU A 89 -5.06 27.36 5.93
CA LEU A 89 -4.25 27.27 7.14
C LEU A 89 -3.78 25.83 7.38
N LEU A 90 -4.68 24.85 7.29
CA LEU A 90 -4.32 23.44 7.37
C LEU A 90 -3.24 23.07 6.34
N SER A 91 -3.38 23.53 5.08
CA SER A 91 -2.38 23.29 4.04
C SER A 91 -1.00 23.85 4.40
N ILE A 92 -0.95 25.06 4.98
CA ILE A 92 0.30 25.66 5.47
C ILE A 92 0.88 24.84 6.62
N ILE A 93 0.07 24.44 7.61
CA ILE A 93 0.52 23.57 8.71
C ILE A 93 1.11 22.27 8.15
N PHE A 94 0.43 21.62 7.20
CA PHE A 94 0.91 20.39 6.58
C PHE A 94 2.21 20.59 5.80
N TYR A 95 2.36 21.74 5.13
CA TYR A 95 3.59 22.09 4.43
C TYR A 95 4.80 22.19 5.39
N PHE A 96 4.63 22.83 6.55
CA PHE A 96 5.67 22.88 7.57
C PHE A 96 5.89 21.52 8.25
N ALA A 97 4.83 20.78 8.53
CA ALA A 97 4.89 19.44 9.11
C ALA A 97 5.52 18.40 8.17
N ARG A 98 5.66 18.70 6.87
CA ARG A 98 6.34 17.85 5.88
C ARG A 98 7.75 17.47 6.34
N GLY A 99 8.49 18.39 6.96
CA GLY A 99 9.83 18.10 7.50
C GLY A 99 9.79 17.10 8.66
N PHE A 100 8.77 17.17 9.52
CA PHE A 100 8.58 16.28 10.66
C PHE A 100 8.16 14.87 10.22
N ILE A 101 7.23 14.78 9.28
CA ILE A 101 6.76 13.52 8.69
C ILE A 101 7.92 12.80 7.98
N ASN A 102 8.73 13.51 7.20
CA ASN A 102 9.88 12.90 6.54
C ASN A 102 10.87 12.31 7.55
N ASN A 103 11.15 13.02 8.64
CA ASN A 103 12.04 12.55 9.70
C ASN A 103 11.49 11.33 10.45
N ILE A 104 10.19 11.27 10.72
CA ILE A 104 9.54 10.11 11.35
C ILE A 104 9.60 8.89 10.44
N VAL A 105 9.25 9.06 9.16
CA VAL A 105 9.24 7.95 8.19
C VAL A 105 10.65 7.41 7.99
N ILE A 106 11.66 8.28 7.87
CA ILE A 106 13.06 7.87 7.75
C ILE A 106 13.53 7.12 9.00
N ARG A 107 13.23 7.61 10.21
CA ARG A 107 13.62 6.91 11.46
C ARG A 107 12.93 5.56 11.62
N SER A 108 11.65 5.46 11.26
CA SER A 108 10.90 4.20 11.34
C SER A 108 11.43 3.17 10.36
N LEU A 109 11.68 3.57 9.11
CA LEU A 109 12.24 2.67 8.08
C LEU A 109 13.68 2.28 8.39
N SER A 110 14.49 3.22 8.90
CA SER A 110 15.87 2.95 9.30
C SER A 110 15.94 1.84 10.36
N LYS A 111 15.02 1.80 11.33
CA LYS A 111 14.99 0.73 12.33
C LYS A 111 14.58 -0.62 11.76
N THR A 112 13.65 -0.67 10.81
CA THR A 112 13.17 -1.94 10.25
C THR A 112 14.12 -2.54 9.21
N PHE A 113 15.00 -1.73 8.59
CA PHE A 113 15.93 -2.19 7.57
C PHE A 113 17.38 -2.38 8.04
N PHE A 114 17.82 -1.69 9.11
CA PHE A 114 19.21 -1.74 9.59
C PHE A 114 19.40 -2.45 10.94
N GLU A 115 18.34 -2.98 11.54
CA GLU A 115 18.39 -4.03 12.58
C GLU A 115 17.81 -5.33 12.02
#